data_AF-A0A6A4P117-F1
#
_entry.id   AF-A0A6A4P117-F1
#
_cell.length_a   1.000
_cell.length_b   1.000
_cell.length_c   1.000
_cell.angle_alpha   90.00
_cell.angle_beta   90.00
_cell.angle_gamma   90.00
#
_symmetry.space_group_name_H-M   'P 1'
#
loop_
_entity.id
_entity.type
_entity.pdbx_description
1 polymer ?
#
loop_
_entity_poly.entity_id
_entity_poly.type
_entity_poly.pdbx_seq_one_letter_code
_entity_poly.pdbx_strand_id
1 'polypeptide(L)'
;MRKRSVYAWLVALFCFLVLMIVTPSIPQSQQYHHFADHRRFFGIPNALNVISNFPFLVIGLIGLILCHHGNYFQLSLQGELWGWTCFYVGVAAVGVGSSYYHLKPDDATLVWDRLPMTVAFTSIVAIFIIERVDERKGMISIIPLVLVGIISILYWRQAYYSLVILFTIFHFLSLYCYLKFSDCNIK
;
A
#
# COMPACT_ATOMS: atom_id res chain seq x y z
N MET A 1 2.30 18.03 -25.87
CA MET A 1 2.65 17.22 -24.67
C MET A 1 1.45 16.49 -24.04
N ARG A 2 0.26 17.11 -23.89
CA ARG A 2 -0.92 16.50 -23.20
C ARG A 2 -1.52 15.23 -23.84
N LYS A 3 -1.53 15.10 -25.18
CA LYS A 3 -2.22 13.99 -25.87
C LYS A 3 -1.48 12.65 -25.76
N ARG A 4 -0.15 12.62 -25.95
CA ARG A 4 0.64 11.37 -25.93
C ARG A 4 0.64 10.68 -24.56
N SER A 5 0.75 11.46 -23.48
CA SER A 5 0.65 10.91 -22.11
C SER A 5 -0.76 10.38 -21.82
N VAL A 6 -1.82 11.05 -22.29
CA VAL A 6 -3.20 10.55 -22.14
C VAL A 6 -3.37 9.22 -22.88
N TYR A 7 -2.85 9.08 -24.10
CA TYR A 7 -2.89 7.79 -24.80
C TYR A 7 -2.10 6.70 -24.06
N ALA A 8 -0.92 7.01 -23.50
CA ALA A 8 -0.16 6.06 -22.71
C ALA A 8 -0.93 5.59 -21.46
N TRP A 9 -1.60 6.51 -20.75
CA TRP A 9 -2.46 6.18 -19.62
C TRP A 9 -3.69 5.35 -20.03
N LEU A 10 -4.32 5.68 -21.15
CA LEU A 10 -5.46 4.92 -21.68
C LEU A 10 -5.03 3.50 -22.09
N VAL A 11 -3.87 3.35 -22.73
CA VAL A 11 -3.31 2.03 -23.08
C VAL A 11 -2.95 1.25 -21.82
N ALA A 12 -2.32 1.87 -20.82
CA ALA A 12 -2.00 1.21 -19.56
C ALA A 12 -3.27 0.76 -18.82
N LEU A 13 -4.29 1.61 -18.75
CA LEU A 13 -5.59 1.28 -18.16
C LEU A 13 -6.28 0.15 -18.93
N PHE A 14 -6.28 0.22 -20.27
CA PHE A 14 -6.86 -0.83 -21.11
C PHE A 14 -6.14 -2.16 -20.93
N CYS A 15 -4.80 -2.18 -20.98
CA CYS A 15 -4.01 -3.38 -20.71
C CYS A 15 -4.29 -3.93 -19.30
N PHE A 16 -4.42 -3.08 -18.29
CA PHE A 16 -4.77 -3.49 -16.94
C PHE A 16 -6.16 -4.13 -16.87
N LEU A 17 -7.18 -3.52 -17.48
CA LEU A 17 -8.53 -4.08 -17.53
C LEU A 17 -8.58 -5.41 -18.29
N VAL A 18 -7.89 -5.51 -19.42
CA VAL A 18 -7.76 -6.77 -20.17
C VAL A 18 -7.09 -7.83 -19.32
N LEU A 19 -5.98 -7.52 -18.63
CA LEU A 19 -5.32 -8.45 -17.73
C LEU A 19 -6.23 -8.88 -16.57
N MET A 20 -7.03 -7.97 -16.02
CA MET A 20 -8.02 -8.31 -14.98
C MET A 20 -9.10 -9.28 -15.49
N ILE A 21 -9.54 -9.14 -16.74
CA ILE A 21 -10.57 -10.00 -17.33
C ILE A 21 -10.00 -11.36 -17.74
N VAL A 22 -8.79 -11.37 -18.30
CA VAL A 22 -8.15 -12.57 -18.86
C VAL A 22 -7.50 -13.42 -17.77
N THR A 23 -6.99 -12.81 -16.70
CA THR A 23 -6.35 -13.57 -15.62
C THR A 23 -7.43 -14.31 -14.84
N PRO A 24 -7.37 -15.66 -14.77
CA PRO A 24 -8.36 -16.43 -14.03
C PRO A 24 -8.32 -16.00 -12.57
N SER A 25 -9.50 -15.81 -12.01
CA SER A 25 -9.67 -15.33 -10.66
C SER A 25 -9.19 -16.41 -9.68
N ILE A 26 -8.04 -16.18 -9.03
CA ILE A 26 -7.47 -17.14 -8.08
C ILE A 26 -8.18 -16.97 -6.73
N PRO A 27 -9.01 -17.95 -6.31
CA PRO A 27 -9.69 -17.86 -5.03
C PRO A 27 -8.66 -17.87 -3.89
N GLN A 28 -8.89 -17.04 -2.88
CA GLN A 28 -8.09 -17.06 -1.66
C GLN A 28 -8.36 -18.39 -0.93
N SER A 29 -7.34 -19.24 -0.82
CA SER A 29 -7.46 -20.48 -0.06
C SER A 29 -7.69 -20.20 1.42
N GLN A 30 -8.66 -20.87 2.03
CA GLN A 30 -8.91 -20.79 3.48
C GLN A 30 -7.75 -21.35 4.31
N GLN A 31 -6.88 -22.19 3.70
CA GLN A 31 -5.63 -22.63 4.32
C GLN A 31 -4.66 -21.47 4.59
N TYR A 32 -4.88 -20.29 3.99
CA TYR A 32 -4.10 -19.10 4.28
C TYR A 32 -4.18 -18.67 5.76
N HIS A 33 -5.28 -18.99 6.45
CA HIS A 33 -5.45 -18.73 7.89
C HIS A 33 -4.79 -19.76 8.80
N HIS A 34 -4.31 -20.88 8.23
CA HIS A 34 -3.66 -21.96 8.98
C HIS A 34 -2.16 -21.69 9.14
N PHE A 35 -1.80 -20.92 10.16
CA PHE A 35 -0.40 -20.63 10.48
C PHE A 35 0.34 -21.87 10.98
N ALA A 36 1.61 -21.99 10.61
CA ALA A 36 2.49 -23.03 11.14
C ALA A 36 2.79 -22.86 12.65
N ASP A 37 2.73 -21.62 13.15
CA ASP A 37 2.89 -21.35 14.57
C ASP A 37 1.59 -21.60 15.32
N HIS A 38 1.54 -22.70 16.07
CA HIS A 38 0.43 -23.02 16.98
C HIS A 38 0.78 -22.79 18.45
N ARG A 39 1.95 -22.21 18.74
CA ARG A 39 2.38 -21.98 20.13
C ARG A 39 1.49 -20.94 20.79
N ARG A 40 1.18 -21.21 22.07
CA ARG A 40 0.50 -20.26 22.95
C ARG A 40 1.49 -19.76 23.99
N PHE A 41 1.74 -18.46 24.01
CA PHE A 41 2.52 -17.80 25.05
C PHE A 41 1.63 -16.77 25.76
N PHE A 42 1.59 -16.78 27.10
CA PHE A 42 0.79 -15.85 27.90
C PHE A 42 -0.69 -15.75 27.49
N GLY A 43 -1.28 -16.86 27.02
CA GLY A 43 -2.68 -16.89 26.55
C GLY A 43 -2.91 -16.37 25.12
N ILE A 44 -1.86 -15.91 24.44
CA ILE A 44 -1.90 -15.42 23.05
C ILE A 44 -1.78 -16.62 22.09
N PRO A 45 -2.75 -16.88 21.19
CA PRO A 45 -2.61 -17.85 20.12
C PRO A 45 -1.67 -17.34 19.01
N ASN A 46 -0.99 -18.25 18.30
CA ASN A 46 -0.05 -17.91 17.22
C ASN A 46 0.98 -16.87 17.68
N ALA A 47 1.47 -17.01 18.93
CA ALA A 47 2.07 -15.91 19.66
C ALA A 47 3.30 -15.32 18.99
N LEU A 48 4.12 -16.12 18.29
CA LEU A 48 5.27 -15.54 17.60
C LEU A 48 4.85 -14.68 16.41
N ASN A 49 3.78 -15.04 15.70
CA ASN A 49 3.26 -14.19 14.64
C ASN A 49 2.70 -12.88 15.18
N VAL A 50 2.05 -12.89 16.35
CA VAL A 50 1.53 -11.66 16.98
C VAL A 50 2.67 -10.77 17.46
N ILE A 51 3.61 -11.34 18.22
CA ILE A 51 4.72 -10.59 18.82
C ILE A 51 5.66 -10.02 17.76
N SER A 52 5.89 -10.75 16.65
CA SER A 52 6.75 -10.27 15.55
C SER A 52 6.22 -9.01 14.85
N ASN A 53 4.96 -8.60 15.09
CA ASN A 53 4.42 -7.36 14.55
C ASN A 53 4.73 -6.12 15.38
N PHE A 54 5.15 -6.29 16.64
CA PHE A 54 5.48 -5.19 17.55
C PHE A 54 6.57 -4.23 16.99
N PRO A 55 7.64 -4.71 16.32
CA PRO A 55 8.62 -3.83 15.68
C PRO A 55 8.01 -2.86 14.67
N PHE A 56 6.98 -3.23 13.91
CA PHE A 56 6.32 -2.31 12.98
C PHE A 56 5.65 -1.15 13.72
N LEU A 57 4.99 -1.42 14.85
CA LEU A 57 4.42 -0.37 15.68
C LEU A 57 5.49 0.60 16.19
N VAL A 58 6.61 0.06 16.70
CA VAL A 58 7.74 0.86 17.20
C VAL A 58 8.34 1.72 16.10
N ILE A 59 8.66 1.13 14.95
CA ILE A 59 9.25 1.84 13.81
C ILE A 59 8.29 2.90 13.26
N GLY A 60 7.01 2.57 13.14
CA GLY A 60 5.97 3.51 12.70
C GLY A 60 5.86 4.73 13.62
N LEU A 61 5.85 4.53 14.94
CA LEU A 61 5.80 5.64 15.90
C LEU A 61 7.07 6.47 15.92
N ILE A 62 8.25 5.84 15.92
CA ILE A 62 9.54 6.55 15.86
C ILE A 62 9.63 7.37 14.58
N GLY A 63 9.32 6.77 13.43
CA GLY A 63 9.31 7.45 12.15
C GLY A 63 8.35 8.62 12.10
N LEU A 64 7.14 8.47 12.66
CA LEU A 64 6.17 9.55 12.75
C LEU A 64 6.68 10.73 13.60
N ILE A 65 7.28 10.44 14.75
CA ILE A 65 7.86 11.47 15.63
C ILE A 65 9.01 12.19 14.92
N LEU A 66 9.94 11.46 14.33
CA LEU A 66 11.10 12.02 13.63
C LEU A 66 10.68 12.84 12.40
N CYS A 67 9.60 12.45 11.72
CA CYS A 67 9.06 13.19 10.57
C CYS A 67 8.65 14.63 10.95
N HIS A 68 8.10 14.80 12.15
CA HIS A 68 7.66 16.10 12.66
C HIS A 68 8.68 16.80 13.55
N HIS A 69 9.80 16.16 13.88
CA HIS A 69 10.79 16.71 14.81
C HIS A 69 11.91 17.45 14.06
N GLY A 70 11.97 18.78 14.20
CA GLY A 70 13.16 19.57 13.85
C GLY A 70 13.66 19.43 12.41
N ASN A 71 12.78 19.08 11.47
CA ASN A 71 13.11 18.69 10.10
C ASN A 71 14.23 17.62 10.02
N TYR A 72 14.17 16.60 10.88
CA TYR A 72 15.21 15.56 11.00
C TYR A 72 15.50 14.85 9.68
N PHE A 73 14.46 14.56 8.88
CA PHE A 73 14.60 13.93 7.56
C PHE A 73 14.94 14.92 6.44
N GLN A 74 15.17 16.19 6.75
CA GLN A 74 15.50 17.25 5.77
C GLN A 74 14.48 17.34 4.63
N LEU A 75 13.20 17.15 4.96
CA LEU A 75 12.10 17.28 4.02
C LEU A 75 11.99 18.73 3.59
N SER A 76 11.87 18.94 2.28
CA SER A 76 11.88 20.26 1.65
C SER A 76 10.47 20.69 1.22
N LEU A 77 9.62 19.71 0.91
CA LEU A 77 8.26 19.91 0.43
C LEU A 77 7.25 19.56 1.52
N GLN A 78 6.15 20.32 1.58
CA GLN A 78 5.07 20.02 2.53
C GLN A 78 4.38 18.70 2.14
N GLY A 79 4.29 18.40 0.86
CA GLY A 79 3.79 17.13 0.35
C GLY A 79 4.62 15.92 0.82
N GLU A 80 5.95 16.04 0.90
CA GLU A 80 6.81 14.98 1.42
C GLU A 80 6.45 14.66 2.88
N LEU A 81 6.27 15.69 3.70
CA LEU A 81 5.86 15.54 5.09
C LEU A 81 4.54 14.76 5.19
N TRP A 82 3.52 15.16 4.45
CA TRP A 82 2.23 14.46 4.45
C TRP A 82 2.34 13.01 3.97
N GLY A 83 3.12 12.77 2.91
CA GLY A 83 3.37 11.43 2.40
C GLY A 83 4.05 10.54 3.43
N TRP A 84 5.12 11.02 4.06
CA TRP A 84 5.86 10.29 5.10
C TRP A 84 5.02 10.08 6.36
N THR A 85 4.20 11.06 6.76
CA THR A 85 3.23 10.92 7.85
C THR A 85 2.24 9.79 7.55
N CYS A 86 1.63 9.77 6.36
CA CYS A 86 0.72 8.69 5.95
C CYS A 86 1.41 7.33 5.91
N PHE A 87 2.66 7.28 5.44
CA PHE A 87 3.46 6.05 5.44
C PHE A 87 3.68 5.51 6.85
N TYR A 88 4.21 6.33 7.77
CA TYR A 88 4.54 5.88 9.13
C TYR A 88 3.28 5.57 9.97
N VAL A 89 2.19 6.30 9.77
CA VAL A 89 0.86 5.93 10.32
C VAL A 89 0.42 4.57 9.77
N GLY A 90 0.58 4.35 8.46
CA GLY A 90 0.32 3.06 7.83
C GLY A 90 1.15 1.94 8.46
N VAL A 91 2.46 2.11 8.62
CA VAL A 91 3.37 1.13 9.24
C VAL A 91 3.00 0.84 10.69
N ALA A 92 2.68 1.87 11.48
CA ALA A 92 2.21 1.67 12.85
C ALA A 92 0.89 0.88 12.89
N ALA A 93 -0.03 1.21 11.98
CA ALA A 93 -1.30 0.51 11.83
C ALA A 93 -1.13 -0.93 11.29
N VAL A 94 -0.09 -1.24 10.50
CA VAL A 94 0.26 -2.62 10.12
C VAL A 94 0.54 -3.43 11.37
N GLY A 95 1.36 -2.90 12.30
CA GLY A 95 1.64 -3.59 13.56
C GLY A 95 0.38 -3.99 14.32
N VAL A 96 -0.62 -3.11 14.36
CA VAL A 96 -1.92 -3.38 15.01
C VAL A 96 -2.80 -4.33 14.19
N GLY A 97 -2.94 -4.07 12.88
CA GLY A 97 -3.79 -4.85 11.97
C GLY A 97 -3.32 -6.29 11.82
N SER A 98 -2.02 -6.49 11.61
CA SER A 98 -1.39 -7.82 11.55
C SER A 98 -1.54 -8.56 12.88
N SER A 99 -1.31 -7.87 14.01
CA SER A 99 -1.52 -8.49 15.34
C SER A 99 -2.96 -8.96 15.52
N TYR A 100 -3.94 -8.12 15.14
CA TYR A 100 -5.36 -8.47 15.24
C TYR A 100 -5.72 -9.67 14.36
N TYR A 101 -5.20 -9.71 13.13
CA TYR A 101 -5.35 -10.85 12.23
C TYR A 101 -4.75 -12.13 12.80
N HIS A 102 -3.53 -12.10 13.31
CA HIS A 102 -2.88 -13.30 13.86
C HIS A 102 -3.50 -13.79 15.17
N LEU A 103 -4.13 -12.89 15.94
CA LEU A 103 -4.91 -13.24 17.14
C LEU A 103 -6.17 -14.03 16.80
N LYS A 104 -6.88 -13.64 15.73
CA LYS A 104 -8.12 -14.28 15.29
C LYS A 104 -8.13 -14.39 13.75
N PRO A 105 -7.48 -15.41 13.18
CA PRO A 105 -7.29 -15.49 11.73
C PRO A 105 -8.59 -15.80 11.01
N ASP A 106 -9.12 -14.83 10.27
CA ASP A 106 -10.27 -14.97 9.39
C ASP A 106 -10.22 -13.94 8.24
N ASP A 107 -11.11 -14.06 7.25
CA ASP A 107 -11.14 -13.13 6.10
C ASP A 107 -11.46 -11.68 6.52
N ALA A 108 -12.24 -11.47 7.58
CA ALA A 108 -12.64 -10.14 8.04
C ALA A 108 -11.49 -9.42 8.74
N THR A 109 -10.70 -10.13 9.53
CA THR A 109 -9.50 -9.64 10.20
C THR A 109 -8.34 -9.44 9.23
N LEU A 110 -8.26 -10.24 8.16
CA LEU A 110 -7.29 -10.06 7.06
C LEU A 110 -7.50 -8.74 6.30
N VAL A 111 -8.73 -8.19 6.25
CA VAL A 111 -8.98 -6.84 5.74
C VAL A 111 -8.17 -5.80 6.54
N TRP A 112 -8.17 -5.94 7.87
CA TRP A 112 -7.49 -5.01 8.78
C TRP A 112 -5.97 -5.13 8.73
N ASP A 113 -5.45 -6.26 8.26
CA ASP A 113 -4.03 -6.45 7.96
C ASP A 113 -3.63 -5.80 6.62
N ARG A 114 -4.45 -5.97 5.58
CA ARG A 114 -4.19 -5.46 4.22
C ARG A 114 -4.42 -3.96 4.04
N LEU A 115 -5.37 -3.39 4.78
CA LEU A 115 -5.68 -1.95 4.68
C LEU A 115 -4.47 -1.08 5.05
N PRO A 116 -3.83 -1.23 6.22
CA PRO A 116 -2.65 -0.45 6.59
C PRO A 116 -1.47 -0.62 5.63
N MET A 117 -1.21 -1.85 5.17
CA MET A 117 -0.18 -2.12 4.17
C MET A 117 -0.42 -1.33 2.88
N THR A 118 -1.67 -1.31 2.42
CA THR A 118 -2.06 -0.58 1.21
C THR A 118 -1.83 0.93 1.36
N VAL A 119 -2.18 1.50 2.51
CA VAL A 119 -1.91 2.92 2.82
C VAL A 119 -0.41 3.19 2.82
N ALA A 120 0.41 2.33 3.44
CA ALA A 120 1.85 2.50 3.45
C ALA A 120 2.46 2.46 2.03
N PHE A 121 2.12 1.45 1.22
CA PHE A 121 2.63 1.34 -0.15
C PHE A 121 2.20 2.50 -1.04
N THR A 122 0.92 2.88 -1.00
CA THR A 122 0.41 4.01 -1.80
C THR A 122 1.05 5.34 -1.38
N SER A 123 1.35 5.50 -0.09
CA SER A 123 2.06 6.69 0.42
C SER A 123 3.49 6.76 -0.14
N ILE A 124 4.24 5.66 -0.17
CA ILE A 124 5.58 5.63 -0.80
C ILE A 124 5.52 6.01 -2.28
N VAL A 125 4.56 5.45 -3.02
CA VAL A 125 4.37 5.77 -4.45
C VAL A 125 4.08 7.27 -4.63
N ALA A 126 3.23 7.84 -3.78
CA ALA A 126 2.95 9.27 -3.82
C ALA A 126 4.18 10.11 -3.48
N ILE A 127 4.99 9.74 -2.49
CA ILE A 127 6.25 10.43 -2.16
C ILE A 127 7.17 10.46 -3.39
N PHE A 128 7.33 9.34 -4.10
CA PHE A 128 8.14 9.33 -5.33
C PHE A 128 7.60 10.26 -6.41
N ILE A 129 6.29 10.41 -6.54
CA ILE A 129 5.67 11.34 -7.48
C ILE A 129 5.93 12.81 -7.06
N ILE A 130 5.85 13.08 -5.75
CA ILE A 130 6.12 14.40 -5.15
C ILE A 130 7.58 14.80 -5.43
N GLU A 131 8.53 13.92 -5.11
CA GLU A 131 9.97 14.17 -5.23
C GLU A 131 10.45 14.25 -6.69
N ARG A 132 9.91 13.40 -7.58
CA ARG A 132 10.44 13.26 -8.94
C ARG A 132 9.69 14.04 -9.99
N VAL A 133 8.48 14.52 -9.71
CA VAL A 133 7.66 15.14 -10.76
C VAL A 133 7.00 16.43 -10.34
N ASP A 134 6.13 16.41 -9.33
CA ASP A 134 5.40 17.61 -8.90
C ASP A 134 4.70 17.36 -7.56
N GLU A 135 4.92 18.26 -6.60
CA GLU A 135 4.34 18.18 -5.26
C GLU A 135 2.80 18.11 -5.29
N ARG A 136 2.16 19.00 -6.05
CA ARG A 136 0.69 19.12 -6.07
C ARG A 136 0.05 17.87 -6.69
N LYS A 137 0.60 17.37 -7.79
CA LYS A 137 0.11 16.14 -8.44
C LYS A 137 0.33 14.93 -7.54
N GLY A 138 1.46 14.86 -6.85
CA GLY A 138 1.75 13.78 -5.91
C GLY A 138 0.78 13.74 -4.73
N MET A 139 0.50 14.88 -4.09
CA MET A 139 -0.51 14.94 -3.02
C MET A 139 -1.91 14.56 -3.51
N ILE A 140 -2.33 15.06 -4.66
CA ILE A 140 -3.65 14.72 -5.24
C ILE A 140 -3.73 13.24 -5.60
N SER A 141 -2.61 12.60 -5.95
CA SER A 141 -2.57 11.17 -6.30
C SER A 141 -2.80 10.24 -5.11
N ILE A 142 -2.56 10.67 -3.86
CA ILE A 142 -2.78 9.84 -2.67
C ILE A 142 -4.23 9.37 -2.58
N ILE A 143 -5.19 10.28 -2.78
CA ILE A 143 -6.63 9.99 -2.66
C ILE A 143 -7.07 8.88 -3.63
N PRO A 144 -6.89 9.00 -4.96
CA PRO A 144 -7.29 7.96 -5.88
C PRO A 144 -6.52 6.66 -5.63
N LEU A 145 -5.22 6.70 -5.30
CA LEU A 145 -4.45 5.47 -5.05
C LEU A 145 -4.99 4.71 -3.83
N VAL A 146 -5.28 5.41 -2.73
CA VAL A 146 -5.87 4.83 -1.51
C VAL A 146 -7.28 4.32 -1.77
N LEU A 147 -8.14 5.09 -2.44
CA LEU A 147 -9.51 4.67 -2.75
C LEU A 147 -9.53 3.40 -3.60
N VAL A 148 -8.69 3.37 -4.63
CA VAL A 148 -8.56 2.24 -5.55
C VAL A 148 -8.07 1.03 -4.73
N GLY A 149 -7.12 1.21 -3.81
CA GLY A 149 -6.68 0.16 -2.88
C GLY A 149 -7.78 -0.36 -1.94
N ILE A 150 -8.58 0.52 -1.34
CA ILE A 150 -9.72 0.15 -0.48
C ILE A 150 -10.76 -0.63 -1.28
N ILE A 151 -11.13 -0.15 -2.47
CA ILE A 151 -12.08 -0.82 -3.37
C ILE A 151 -11.57 -2.22 -3.73
N SER A 152 -10.28 -2.37 -3.98
CA SER A 152 -9.65 -3.67 -4.24
C SER A 152 -9.81 -4.65 -3.09
N ILE A 153 -9.61 -4.19 -1.85
CA ILE A 153 -9.79 -5.02 -0.65
C ILE A 153 -11.27 -5.39 -0.43
N LEU A 154 -12.19 -4.45 -0.64
CA LEU A 154 -13.62 -4.70 -0.55
C LEU A 154 -14.08 -5.70 -1.61
N TYR A 155 -13.56 -5.57 -2.84
CA TYR A 155 -13.82 -6.51 -3.91
C TYR A 155 -13.26 -7.90 -3.59
N TRP A 156 -12.04 -7.98 -3.05
CA TRP A 156 -11.46 -9.25 -2.55
C TRP A 156 -12.38 -9.88 -1.49
N ARG A 157 -12.90 -9.11 -0.54
CA ARG A 157 -13.80 -9.62 0.51
C ARG A 157 -15.11 -10.18 -0.04
N GLN A 158 -15.68 -9.54 -1.06
CA GLN A 158 -16.97 -9.95 -1.63
C GLN A 158 -16.82 -11.12 -2.61
N ALA A 159 -15.75 -11.12 -3.40
CA ALA A 159 -15.56 -12.04 -4.51
C ALA A 159 -14.57 -13.18 -4.19
N TYR A 160 -13.91 -13.15 -3.02
CA TYR A 160 -12.86 -14.09 -2.58
C TYR A 160 -11.68 -14.24 -3.55
N TYR A 161 -11.45 -13.27 -4.45
CA TYR A 161 -10.42 -13.35 -5.47
C TYR A 161 -9.22 -12.46 -5.17
N SER A 162 -8.01 -13.01 -5.34
CA SER A 162 -6.73 -12.35 -5.06
C SER A 162 -6.35 -11.27 -6.10
N LEU A 163 -7.15 -10.20 -6.19
CA LEU A 163 -6.89 -9.04 -7.06
C LEU A 163 -5.81 -8.09 -6.55
N VAL A 164 -5.34 -8.29 -5.31
CA VAL A 164 -4.36 -7.44 -4.64
C VAL A 164 -3.01 -7.44 -5.38
N ILE A 165 -2.61 -8.55 -6.00
CA ILE A 165 -1.33 -8.68 -6.73
C ILE A 165 -1.32 -7.82 -8.01
N LEU A 166 -2.43 -7.80 -8.76
CA LEU A 166 -2.59 -6.98 -9.97
C LEU A 166 -2.53 -5.48 -9.64
N PHE A 167 -2.99 -5.10 -8.45
CA PHE A 167 -2.97 -3.74 -7.96
C PHE A 167 -1.57 -3.20 -7.71
N THR A 168 -0.73 -4.00 -7.04
CA THR A 168 0.67 -3.66 -6.81
C THR A 168 1.42 -3.53 -8.13
N ILE A 169 1.18 -4.45 -9.07
CA ILE A 169 1.76 -4.38 -10.43
C ILE A 169 1.32 -3.11 -11.16
N PHE A 170 0.05 -2.73 -11.09
CA PHE A 170 -0.45 -1.49 -11.70
C PHE A 170 0.19 -0.24 -11.08
N HIS A 171 0.43 -0.23 -9.76
CA HIS A 171 1.12 0.87 -9.08
C HIS A 171 2.57 1.02 -9.55
N PHE A 172 3.31 -0.09 -9.68
CA PHE A 172 4.68 -0.06 -10.21
C PHE A 172 4.73 0.31 -11.69
N LEU A 173 3.77 -0.17 -12.51
CA LEU A 173 3.71 0.14 -13.94
C LEU A 173 3.34 1.61 -14.18
N SER A 174 2.41 2.15 -13.40
CA SER A 174 1.98 3.55 -13.48
C SER A 174 3.09 4.50 -13.03
N LEU A 175 3.81 4.17 -11.96
CA LEU A 175 5.00 4.92 -11.52
C LEU A 175 6.13 4.85 -12.55
N TYR A 176 6.45 3.67 -13.10
CA TYR A 176 7.47 3.50 -14.13
C TYR A 176 7.14 4.29 -15.41
N CYS A 177 5.90 4.21 -15.90
CA CYS A 177 5.45 5.00 -17.04
C CYS A 177 5.56 6.50 -16.73
N TYR A 178 5.12 6.94 -15.55
CA TYR A 178 5.16 8.35 -15.19
C TYR A 178 6.60 8.91 -15.11
N LEU A 179 7.52 8.19 -14.45
CA LEU A 179 8.94 8.56 -14.35
C LEU A 179 9.61 8.62 -15.73
N LYS A 180 9.40 7.60 -16.57
CA LYS A 180 9.96 7.54 -17.93
C LYS A 180 9.46 8.68 -18.84
N PHE A 181 8.24 9.15 -18.63
CA PHE A 181 7.68 10.26 -19.40
C PHE A 181 8.07 11.64 -18.83
N SER A 182 8.37 11.77 -17.54
CA SER A 182 8.88 13.02 -16.94
C SER A 182 10.33 13.31 -17.31
N ASP A 183 11.20 12.29 -17.42
CA ASP A 183 12.59 12.46 -17.90
C ASP A 183 12.66 13.03 -19.33
N CYS A 184 11.60 12.87 -20.11
CA CYS A 184 11.51 13.38 -21.49
C CYS A 184 11.24 14.90 -21.56
N ASN A 185 11.02 15.57 -20.42
CA ASN A 185 10.82 17.03 -20.31
C ASN A 185 12.03 17.79 -19.77
N ILE A 186 13.17 17.11 -19.52
CA ILE A 186 14.44 17.78 -19.24
C ILE A 186 15.18 17.97 -20.58
N LYS A 187 14.66 18.90 -21.40
CA LYS A 187 15.40 19.65 -22.42
C LYS A 187 14.73 21.00 -22.62
#